data_AF-Q9JKJ1-F1
#
_entry.id   AF-Q9JKJ1-F1
#
_cell.length_a   1.000
_cell.length_b   1.000
_cell.length_c   1.000
_cell.angle_alpha   90.00
_cell.angle_beta   90.00
_cell.angle_gamma   90.00
#
_symmetry.space_group_name_H-M   'P 1'
#
loop_
_entity.id
_entity.type
_entity.pdbx_description
1 polymer ?
#
loop_
_entity_poly.entity_id
_entity_poly.type
_entity_poly.pdbx_seq_one_letter_code
_entity_poly.pdbx_strand_id
1 'polypeptide(L)'
;MGPKLLESRLCLLLLLGLVLMVASFQIPPGLTPSQWFTIRHISNTTTIQCNAAMLGVNNYTGRCKDLNTFLHTGFTNIVNVCYNRNTTCKNGRRNCHDSRSKVSITDCNLTSPSANYRQCRYQRTRARKFYRIACNNKTPRDNPNYPVVPVHLDGTF
;
A
#
# COMPACT_ATOMS: atom_id res chain seq x y z
N MET A 1 -28.83 30.58 22.90
CA MET A 1 -28.74 29.30 22.14
C MET A 1 -27.48 29.37 21.27
N GLY A 2 -26.37 28.75 21.68
CA GLY A 2 -25.06 28.95 21.04
C GLY A 2 -24.02 27.82 21.21
N PRO A 3 -23.98 27.06 22.34
CA PRO A 3 -22.93 26.05 22.51
C PRO A 3 -23.22 24.72 21.78
N LYS A 4 -24.49 24.31 21.65
CA LYS A 4 -24.88 23.03 21.00
C LYS A 4 -24.57 22.97 19.50
N LEU A 5 -24.52 24.13 18.83
CA LEU A 5 -24.32 24.24 17.38
C LEU A 5 -22.82 24.12 17.01
N LEU A 6 -21.92 24.61 17.87
CA LEU A 6 -20.48 24.49 17.69
C LEU A 6 -20.00 23.05 17.95
N GLU A 7 -20.50 22.40 19.01
CA GLU A 7 -20.21 20.98 19.27
C GLU A 7 -20.73 20.05 18.17
N SER A 8 -21.94 20.31 17.66
CA SER A 8 -22.51 19.52 16.55
C SER A 8 -21.66 19.64 15.28
N ARG A 9 -21.16 20.85 14.95
CA ARG A 9 -20.26 21.06 13.81
C ARG A 9 -18.89 20.39 14.02
N LEU A 10 -18.35 20.44 15.24
CA LEU A 10 -17.08 19.78 15.57
C LEU A 10 -17.21 18.26 15.46
N CYS A 11 -18.29 17.68 16.00
CA CYS A 11 -18.63 16.27 15.84
C CYS A 11 -18.78 15.86 14.37
N LEU A 12 -19.46 16.68 13.56
CA LEU A 12 -19.63 16.40 12.14
C LEU A 12 -18.30 16.43 11.38
N LEU A 13 -17.42 17.40 11.67
CA LEU A 13 -16.08 17.47 11.08
C LEU A 13 -15.19 16.29 11.51
N LEU A 14 -15.26 15.88 12.77
CA LEU A 14 -14.57 14.69 13.28
C LEU A 14 -15.07 13.42 12.60
N LEU A 15 -16.38 13.27 12.44
CA LEU A 15 -16.99 12.16 11.72
C LEU A 15 -16.58 12.14 10.24
N LEU A 16 -16.60 13.29 9.55
CA LEU A 16 -16.12 13.40 8.17
C LEU A 16 -14.64 13.04 8.05
N GLY A 17 -13.81 13.52 8.98
CA GLY A 17 -12.40 13.17 9.07
C GLY A 17 -12.20 11.66 9.23
N LEU A 18 -12.97 11.03 10.11
CA LEU A 18 -12.92 9.59 10.34
C LEU A 18 -13.30 8.78 9.09
N VAL A 19 -14.37 9.17 8.39
CA VAL A 19 -14.84 8.49 7.16
C VAL A 19 -13.80 8.58 6.04
N LEU A 20 -13.17 9.75 5.86
CA LEU A 20 -12.13 9.95 4.85
C LEU A 20 -10.87 9.10 5.13
N MET A 21 -10.52 8.93 6.42
CA MET A 21 -9.42 8.08 6.87
C MET A 21 -9.71 6.59 6.65
N VAL A 22 -10.92 6.11 6.92
CA VAL A 22 -11.26 4.69 6.72
C VAL A 22 -11.24 4.32 5.22
N ALA A 23 -11.71 5.21 4.35
CA ALA A 23 -11.73 4.98 2.90
C ALA A 23 -10.33 4.78 2.31
N SER A 24 -9.27 5.32 2.92
CA SER A 24 -7.89 5.18 2.42
C SER A 24 -7.27 3.81 2.67
N PHE A 25 -7.87 2.99 3.53
CA PHE A 25 -7.42 1.62 3.84
C PHE A 25 -8.17 0.53 3.07
N GLN A 26 -9.16 0.88 2.25
CA GLN A 26 -10.00 -0.12 1.59
C GLN A 26 -9.30 -0.75 0.38
N ILE A 27 -9.46 -2.08 0.27
CA ILE A 27 -9.07 -2.83 -0.92
C ILE A 27 -10.11 -2.54 -2.00
N PRO A 28 -9.70 -2.15 -3.22
CA PRO A 28 -10.66 -1.88 -4.29
C PRO A 28 -11.58 -3.08 -4.57
N PRO A 29 -12.87 -2.84 -4.90
CA PRO A 29 -13.80 -3.91 -5.19
C PRO A 29 -13.28 -4.79 -6.33
N GLY A 30 -13.51 -6.09 -6.22
CA GLY A 30 -13.03 -7.05 -7.21
C GLY A 30 -11.56 -7.44 -7.08
N LEU A 31 -10.80 -6.94 -6.10
CA LEU A 31 -9.42 -7.39 -5.83
C LEU A 31 -9.32 -8.19 -4.52
N THR A 32 -8.42 -9.17 -4.49
CA THR A 32 -7.94 -9.76 -3.23
C THR A 32 -6.89 -8.84 -2.58
N PRO A 33 -6.62 -8.99 -1.26
CA PRO A 33 -5.53 -8.28 -0.63
C PRO A 33 -4.16 -8.50 -1.32
N SER A 34 -3.91 -9.71 -1.83
CA SER A 34 -2.66 -10.07 -2.52
C SER A 34 -2.54 -9.47 -3.92
N GLN A 35 -3.64 -9.46 -4.68
CA GLN A 35 -3.69 -8.76 -5.96
C GLN A 35 -3.43 -7.26 -5.75
N TRP A 36 -4.04 -6.67 -4.74
CA TRP A 36 -3.83 -5.26 -4.41
C TRP A 36 -2.42 -4.96 -3.90
N PHE A 37 -1.82 -5.87 -3.12
CA PHE A 37 -0.40 -5.79 -2.76
C PHE A 37 0.47 -5.77 -4.02
N THR A 38 0.22 -6.67 -4.97
CA THR A 38 1.00 -6.79 -6.21
C THR A 38 0.93 -5.51 -7.03
N ILE A 39 -0.27 -4.98 -7.27
CA ILE A 39 -0.47 -3.74 -8.03
C ILE A 39 0.27 -2.56 -7.40
N ARG A 40 0.28 -2.47 -6.06
CA ARG A 40 0.91 -1.34 -5.37
C ARG A 40 2.41 -1.49 -5.20
N HIS A 41 2.93 -2.69 -5.01
CA HIS A 41 4.26 -2.86 -4.41
C HIS A 41 5.22 -3.71 -5.21
N ILE A 42 4.79 -4.38 -6.27
CA ILE A 42 5.67 -5.25 -7.06
C ILE A 42 5.88 -4.64 -8.44
N SER A 43 7.14 -4.52 -8.85
CA SER A 43 7.49 -4.22 -10.23
C SER A 43 8.62 -5.14 -10.70
N ASN A 44 8.41 -5.77 -11.86
CA ASN A 44 9.45 -6.54 -12.54
C ASN A 44 10.34 -5.67 -13.44
N THR A 45 10.09 -4.37 -13.53
CA THR A 45 10.91 -3.44 -14.31
C THR A 45 12.07 -2.91 -13.48
N THR A 46 13.21 -2.61 -14.11
CA THR A 46 14.35 -1.96 -13.43
C THR A 46 14.15 -0.46 -13.24
N THR A 47 13.29 0.15 -14.07
CA THR A 47 12.99 1.57 -14.05
C THR A 47 11.50 1.81 -13.90
N ILE A 48 11.13 2.64 -12.93
CA ILE A 48 9.77 3.10 -12.70
C ILE A 48 9.70 4.60 -12.98
N GLN A 49 8.72 4.99 -13.79
CA GLN A 49 8.32 6.39 -13.95
C GLN A 49 7.12 6.65 -13.03
N CYS A 50 7.34 7.37 -11.93
CA CYS A 50 6.34 7.47 -10.86
C CYS A 50 5.00 8.02 -11.34
N ASN A 51 4.99 9.07 -12.18
CA ASN A 51 3.74 9.61 -12.72
C ASN A 51 2.92 8.55 -13.46
N ALA A 52 3.56 7.72 -14.28
CA ALA A 52 2.89 6.67 -15.05
C ALA A 52 2.49 5.48 -14.16
N ALA A 53 3.40 4.99 -13.31
CA ALA A 53 3.13 3.84 -12.45
C ALA A 53 2.01 4.13 -11.43
N MET A 54 1.96 5.36 -10.90
CA MET A 54 0.92 5.76 -9.96
C MET A 54 -0.46 5.91 -10.60
N LEU A 55 -0.58 6.04 -11.93
CA LEU A 55 -1.90 5.98 -12.60
C LEU A 55 -2.58 4.63 -12.32
N GLY A 56 -1.83 3.53 -12.38
CA GLY A 56 -2.35 2.19 -12.11
C GLY A 56 -2.85 2.03 -10.68
N VAL A 57 -2.21 2.69 -9.70
CA VAL A 57 -2.62 2.67 -8.29
C VAL A 57 -3.82 3.61 -8.06
N ASN A 58 -3.69 4.86 -8.50
CA ASN A 58 -4.65 5.92 -8.25
C ASN A 58 -5.99 5.68 -8.99
N ASN A 59 -5.98 4.98 -10.12
CA ASN A 59 -7.19 4.63 -10.86
C ASN A 59 -8.19 3.82 -10.03
N TYR A 60 -7.71 2.97 -9.11
CA TYR A 60 -8.58 2.15 -8.27
C TYR A 60 -9.24 2.94 -7.13
N THR A 61 -8.65 4.04 -6.68
CA THR A 61 -9.16 4.85 -5.57
C THR A 61 -9.77 6.17 -6.03
N GLY A 62 -9.53 6.56 -7.30
CA GLY A 62 -9.91 7.87 -7.84
C GLY A 62 -9.16 9.04 -7.20
N ARG A 63 -8.06 8.80 -6.49
CA ARG A 63 -7.34 9.81 -5.69
C ARG A 63 -5.82 9.69 -5.86
N CYS A 64 -5.11 10.80 -5.73
CA CYS A 64 -3.65 10.78 -5.60
C CYS A 64 -3.27 10.11 -4.27
N LYS A 65 -2.52 9.02 -4.33
CA LYS A 65 -1.90 8.45 -3.12
C LYS A 65 -0.62 9.23 -2.79
N ASP A 66 -0.41 9.58 -1.51
CA ASP A 66 0.70 10.44 -1.10
C ASP A 66 2.08 9.80 -1.27
N LEU A 67 2.22 8.55 -0.82
CA LEU A 67 3.46 7.79 -0.93
C LEU A 67 3.16 6.37 -1.38
N ASN A 68 3.96 5.88 -2.33
CA ASN A 68 3.94 4.48 -2.70
C ASN A 68 5.35 3.96 -2.98
N THR A 69 5.69 2.83 -2.36
CA THR A 69 6.95 2.12 -2.59
C THR A 69 6.72 0.94 -3.52
N PHE A 70 7.50 0.90 -4.60
CA PHE A 70 7.61 -0.26 -5.47
C PHE A 70 8.91 -1.02 -5.19
N LEU A 71 8.78 -2.32 -4.94
CA LEU A 71 9.88 -3.26 -4.78
C LEU A 71 10.23 -3.81 -6.17
N HIS A 72 11.49 -3.68 -6.57
CA HIS A 72 11.99 -4.24 -7.83
C HIS A 72 12.35 -5.71 -7.64
N THR A 73 11.34 -6.57 -7.60
CA THR A 73 11.46 -8.03 -7.39
C THR A 73 10.21 -8.73 -7.89
N GLY A 74 10.27 -10.06 -8.07
CA GLY A 74 9.14 -10.87 -8.52
C GLY A 74 8.21 -11.31 -7.38
N PHE A 75 6.95 -11.62 -7.73
CA PHE A 75 5.95 -12.10 -6.78
C PHE A 75 6.40 -13.34 -6.00
N THR A 76 7.01 -14.33 -6.66
CA THR A 76 7.53 -15.54 -6.00
C THR A 76 8.57 -15.21 -4.93
N ASN A 77 9.45 -14.24 -5.17
CA ASN A 77 10.44 -13.81 -4.17
C ASN A 77 9.77 -13.15 -2.95
N ILE A 78 8.70 -12.38 -3.18
CA ILE A 78 7.90 -11.81 -2.09
C ILE A 78 7.20 -12.92 -1.30
N VAL A 79 6.58 -13.90 -1.97
CA VAL A 79 5.93 -15.04 -1.31
C VAL A 79 6.94 -15.82 -0.47
N ASN A 80 8.17 -16.03 -0.96
CA ASN A 80 9.23 -16.68 -0.20
C ASN A 80 9.54 -15.95 1.12
N VAL A 81 9.36 -14.63 1.20
CA VAL A 81 9.51 -13.88 2.45
C VAL A 81 8.43 -14.23 3.47
N CYS A 82 7.23 -14.64 3.06
CA CYS A 82 6.18 -15.09 3.98
C CYS A 82 6.57 -16.34 4.80
N TYR A 83 7.61 -17.07 4.39
CA TYR A 83 8.15 -18.22 5.13
C TYR A 83 9.34 -17.87 6.03
N ASN A 84 9.74 -16.60 6.10
CA ASN A 84 10.70 -16.15 7.09
C ASN A 84 10.07 -16.10 8.49
N ARG A 85 10.90 -16.01 9.52
CA ARG A 85 10.44 -15.94 10.92
C ARG A 85 9.43 -14.80 11.10
N ASN A 86 8.31 -15.10 11.77
CA ASN A 86 7.31 -14.09 12.12
C ASN A 86 7.91 -13.01 13.00
N THR A 87 7.52 -11.77 12.72
CA THR A 87 7.79 -10.57 13.50
C THR A 87 6.49 -9.79 13.70
N THR A 88 6.53 -8.82 14.61
CA THR A 88 5.40 -7.95 14.91
C THR A 88 5.32 -6.83 13.87
N CYS A 89 4.15 -6.68 13.24
CA CYS A 89 3.82 -5.57 12.36
C CYS A 89 3.63 -4.26 13.13
N LYS A 90 3.64 -3.11 12.44
CA LYS A 90 3.32 -1.80 13.06
C LYS A 90 1.93 -1.75 13.69
N ASN A 91 0.98 -2.54 13.19
CA ASN A 91 -0.37 -2.65 13.75
C ASN A 91 -0.49 -3.69 14.88
N GLY A 92 0.62 -4.22 15.40
CA GLY A 92 0.66 -5.18 16.51
C GLY A 92 0.39 -6.64 16.13
N ARG A 93 -0.04 -6.94 14.89
CA ARG A 93 -0.24 -8.33 14.45
C ARG A 93 1.09 -9.06 14.30
N ARG A 94 1.10 -10.38 14.56
CA ARG A 94 2.30 -11.24 14.46
C ARG A 94 2.36 -12.06 13.16
N ASN A 95 1.98 -11.43 12.04
CA ASN A 95 2.00 -12.03 10.71
C ASN A 95 2.91 -11.25 9.74
N CYS A 96 3.87 -10.48 10.27
CA CYS A 96 4.88 -9.83 9.46
C CYS A 96 6.14 -10.67 9.31
N HIS A 97 6.87 -10.45 8.22
CA HIS A 97 8.07 -11.19 7.88
C HIS A 97 9.08 -10.24 7.23
N ASP A 98 10.33 -10.30 7.69
CA ASP A 98 11.42 -9.49 7.15
C ASP A 98 12.12 -10.18 5.98
N SER A 99 12.45 -9.41 4.95
CA SER A 99 13.32 -9.86 3.87
C SER A 99 14.72 -10.19 4.39
N ARG A 100 15.33 -11.27 3.91
CA ARG A 100 16.73 -11.62 4.25
C ARG A 100 17.77 -10.82 3.45
N SER A 101 17.35 -10.15 2.38
CA SER A 101 18.24 -9.41 1.48
C SER A 101 17.60 -8.09 1.05
N LYS A 102 18.44 -7.11 0.76
CA LYS A 102 18.00 -5.81 0.24
C LYS A 102 17.60 -5.93 -1.23
N VAL A 103 16.46 -5.36 -1.58
CA VAL A 103 16.04 -5.17 -2.98
C VAL A 103 16.18 -3.70 -3.37
N SER A 104 16.34 -3.44 -4.67
CA SER A 104 16.14 -2.09 -5.19
C SER A 104 14.69 -1.70 -4.95
N ILE A 105 14.46 -0.45 -4.54
CA ILE A 105 13.13 0.13 -4.39
C ILE A 105 13.04 1.45 -5.13
N THR A 106 11.80 1.81 -5.49
CA THR A 106 11.44 3.15 -5.94
C THR A 106 10.31 3.68 -5.05
N ASP A 107 10.57 4.77 -4.36
CA ASP A 107 9.57 5.55 -3.64
C ASP A 107 9.02 6.65 -4.56
N CYS A 108 7.71 6.69 -4.71
CA CYS A 108 6.97 7.72 -5.43
C CYS A 108 6.26 8.61 -4.42
N ASN A 109 6.80 9.81 -4.21
CA ASN A 109 6.28 10.82 -3.29
C ASN A 109 5.47 11.85 -4.07
N LEU A 110 4.22 12.08 -3.70
CA LEU A 110 3.34 13.06 -4.31
C LEU A 110 3.93 14.47 -4.08
N THR A 111 4.09 15.22 -5.16
CA THR A 111 4.55 16.63 -5.12
C THR A 111 3.49 17.60 -5.57
N SER A 112 2.56 17.16 -6.43
CA SER A 112 1.42 17.98 -6.86
C SER A 112 0.14 17.15 -6.79
N PRO A 113 -0.70 17.38 -5.76
CA PRO A 113 -2.02 16.77 -5.68
C PRO A 113 -2.95 17.35 -6.74
N SER A 114 -3.92 16.57 -7.19
CA SER A 114 -5.00 17.02 -8.09
C SER A 114 -6.29 16.28 -7.77
N ALA A 115 -7.43 16.96 -7.93
CA ALA A 115 -8.73 16.33 -7.88
C ALA A 115 -8.91 15.32 -9.03
N ASN A 116 -8.27 15.57 -10.17
CA ASN A 116 -8.16 14.59 -11.24
C ASN A 116 -6.93 13.71 -11.00
N TYR A 117 -7.15 12.46 -10.59
CA TYR A 117 -6.07 11.51 -10.27
C TYR A 117 -5.09 11.25 -11.44
N ARG A 118 -5.48 11.58 -12.67
CA ARG A 118 -4.63 11.45 -13.87
C ARG A 118 -3.56 12.54 -13.97
N GLN A 119 -3.70 13.61 -13.19
CA GLN A 119 -2.81 14.78 -13.22
C GLN A 119 -1.85 14.85 -12.02
N CYS A 120 -1.90 13.86 -11.10
CA CYS A 120 -0.99 13.81 -9.96
C CYS A 120 0.48 13.80 -10.43
N ARG A 121 1.33 14.59 -9.77
CA ARG A 121 2.79 14.58 -10.02
C ARG A 121 3.55 14.01 -8.84
N TYR A 122 4.55 13.20 -9.16
CA TYR A 122 5.35 12.45 -8.19
C TYR A 122 6.84 12.67 -8.40
N GLN A 123 7.56 12.87 -7.30
CA GLN A 123 9.00 12.76 -7.25
C GLN A 123 9.41 11.32 -6.97
N ARG A 124 10.48 10.89 -7.65
CA ARG A 124 11.03 9.55 -7.53
C ARG A 124 12.30 9.54 -6.68
N THR A 125 12.34 8.67 -5.69
CA THR A 125 13.56 8.36 -4.92
C THR A 125 13.90 6.88 -5.10
N ARG A 126 15.18 6.55 -5.31
CA ARG A 126 15.67 5.16 -5.41
C ARG A 126 16.52 4.83 -4.20
N ALA A 127 16.43 3.59 -3.74
CA ALA A 127 17.29 3.07 -2.68
C ALA A 127 17.44 1.55 -2.81
N ARG A 128 18.34 0.97 -2.00
CA ARG A 128 18.34 -0.47 -1.71
C ARG A 128 18.04 -0.67 -0.23
N LYS A 129 16.93 -1.33 0.07
CA LYS A 129 16.43 -1.52 1.44
C LYS A 129 15.99 -2.95 1.67
N PHE A 130 16.04 -3.38 2.93
CA PHE A 130 15.22 -4.48 3.40
C PHE A 130 13.76 -4.04 3.44
N TYR A 131 12.86 -4.99 3.53
CA TYR A 131 11.43 -4.74 3.60
C TYR A 131 10.74 -5.74 4.52
N ARG A 132 9.64 -5.29 5.11
CA ARG A 132 8.75 -6.10 5.96
C ARG A 132 7.39 -6.18 5.30
N ILE A 133 6.89 -7.40 5.09
CA ILE A 133 5.54 -7.64 4.58
C ILE A 133 4.68 -8.32 5.62
N ALA A 134 3.38 -8.08 5.61
CA ALA A 134 2.42 -8.94 6.27
C ALA A 134 1.90 -9.99 5.29
N CYS A 135 1.75 -11.23 5.77
CA CYS A 135 1.24 -12.34 4.97
C CYS A 135 0.02 -13.00 5.63
N ASN A 136 -0.88 -13.53 4.82
CA ASN A 136 -2.08 -14.26 5.25
C ASN A 136 -2.27 -15.51 4.38
N ASN A 137 -3.15 -16.42 4.83
CA ASN A 137 -3.63 -17.51 3.97
C ASN A 137 -4.30 -16.96 2.70
N LYS A 138 -4.13 -17.67 1.59
CA LYS A 138 -4.74 -17.32 0.31
C LYS A 138 -6.26 -17.32 0.38
N THR A 139 -6.90 -16.45 -0.39
CA THR A 139 -8.33 -16.52 -0.67
C THR A 139 -8.62 -17.49 -1.82
N PRO A 140 -9.87 -17.94 -2.03
CA PRO A 140 -10.23 -18.78 -3.18
C PRO A 140 -9.96 -18.12 -4.55
N ARG A 141 -9.84 -16.79 -4.60
CA ARG A 141 -9.58 -16.01 -5.82
C ARG A 141 -8.09 -15.79 -6.09
N ASP A 142 -7.23 -16.14 -5.14
CA ASP A 142 -5.77 -16.09 -5.31
C ASP A 142 -5.26 -17.36 -6.00
N ASN A 143 -4.06 -17.28 -6.58
CA ASN A 143 -3.43 -18.41 -7.25
C ASN A 143 -3.30 -19.62 -6.30
N PRO A 144 -3.81 -20.81 -6.67
CA PRO A 144 -3.84 -21.98 -5.79
C PRO A 144 -2.45 -22.49 -5.39
N ASN A 145 -1.40 -22.18 -6.17
CA ASN A 145 -0.03 -22.63 -5.91
C ASN A 145 0.63 -21.96 -4.69
N TYR A 146 0.07 -20.87 -4.19
CA TYR A 146 0.64 -20.10 -3.08
C TYR A 146 -0.31 -20.13 -1.87
N PRO A 147 -0.16 -21.08 -0.92
CA PRO A 147 -1.08 -21.22 0.22
C PRO A 147 -1.06 -20.00 1.16
N VAL A 148 0.07 -19.30 1.21
CA VAL A 148 0.27 -18.05 1.95
C VAL A 148 0.70 -16.97 0.96
N VAL A 149 0.15 -15.77 1.09
CA VAL A 149 0.33 -14.66 0.15
C VAL A 149 0.61 -13.34 0.88
N PRO A 150 1.39 -12.42 0.27
CA PRO A 150 1.60 -11.08 0.81
C PRO A 150 0.31 -10.26 0.74
N VAL A 151 0.02 -9.47 1.77
CA VAL A 151 -1.20 -8.64 1.82
C VAL A 151 -0.92 -7.18 2.17
N HIS A 152 0.25 -6.88 2.74
CA HIS A 152 0.63 -5.53 3.13
C HIS A 152 2.15 -5.34 3.13
N LEU A 153 2.61 -4.15 2.74
CA LEU A 153 3.99 -3.71 2.94
C LEU A 153 4.04 -2.86 4.21
N ASP A 154 4.54 -3.43 5.29
CA ASP A 154 4.59 -2.80 6.62
C ASP A 154 5.70 -1.72 6.69
N GLY A 155 6.80 -1.92 5.95
CA GLY A 155 7.84 -0.90 5.80
C GLY A 155 9.06 -1.34 5.00
N THR A 156 9.97 -0.39 4.78
CA THR A 156 11.31 -0.60 4.24
C THR A 156 12.36 0.02 5.17
N PHE A 157 13.52 -0.61 5.31
CA PHE A 157 14.58 -0.22 6.26
C PHE A 157 15.99 -0.61 5.80
#